data_AF-A0AA37XDM2-F1
#
_entry.id   AF-A0AA37XDM2-F1
#
_cell.length_a   1.000
_cell.length_b   1.000
_cell.length_c   1.000
_cell.angle_alpha   90.00
_cell.angle_beta   90.00
_cell.angle_gamma   90.00
#
_symmetry.space_group_name_H-M   'P 1'
#
loop_
_entity.id
_entity.type
_entity.pdbx_description
1 polymer ?
#
loop_
_entity_poly.entity_id
_entity_poly.type
_entity_poly.pdbx_seq_one_letter_code
_entity_poly.pdbx_strand_id
1 'polypeptide(L)'
;MGVLIGTTANYAGGTYPGSTLIVTGNGGVSQAYTLAALFPNTEILFDPARTDAVIDLVLGDGYEAMNDPATSTLDPATPLVGLEGCRLPTENDAPDAA
;
A
#
# COMPACT_ATOMS: atom_id res chain seq x y z
N MET A 1 5.14 -13.70 -9.73
CA MET A 1 5.37 -12.91 -8.50
C MET A 1 5.29 -13.82 -7.30
N GLY A 2 6.18 -13.66 -6.31
CA GLY A 2 6.30 -14.55 -5.15
C GLY A 2 5.63 -14.01 -3.88
N VAL A 3 4.43 -13.43 -3.99
CA VAL A 3 3.68 -12.93 -2.82
C VAL A 3 3.10 -14.13 -2.06
N LEU A 4 3.35 -14.18 -0.76
CA LEU A 4 2.72 -15.16 0.13
C LEU A 4 1.40 -14.61 0.66
N ILE A 5 0.30 -15.33 0.42
CA ILE A 5 -0.99 -14.98 1.02
C ILE A 5 -1.01 -15.48 2.47
N GLY A 6 -1.10 -14.54 3.42
CA GLY A 6 -1.29 -14.85 4.83
C GLY A 6 -2.73 -15.29 5.10
N THR A 7 -3.69 -14.39 4.87
CA THR A 7 -5.12 -14.62 5.11
C THR A 7 -5.99 -13.87 4.10
N THR A 8 -7.24 -14.30 3.95
CA THR A 8 -8.29 -13.60 3.20
C THR A 8 -9.53 -13.43 4.06
N ALA A 9 -10.08 -12.21 4.13
CA ALA A 9 -11.27 -11.90 4.90
C ALA A 9 -11.99 -10.68 4.31
N ASN A 10 -13.21 -10.41 4.77
CA ASN A 10 -13.91 -9.17 4.46
C ASN A 10 -13.23 -7.99 5.17
N TYR A 11 -13.23 -6.82 4.53
CA TYR A 11 -12.62 -5.63 5.11
C TYR A 11 -13.38 -5.16 6.34
N ALA A 12 -12.70 -5.07 7.48
CA ALA A 12 -13.31 -4.66 8.75
C ALA A 12 -13.79 -3.20 8.74
N GLY A 13 -13.23 -2.35 7.87
CA GLY A 13 -13.69 -0.98 7.66
C GLY A 13 -14.97 -0.85 6.83
N GLY A 14 -15.55 -1.97 6.38
CA GLY A 14 -16.77 -2.00 5.57
C GLY A 14 -16.47 -1.91 4.07
N THR A 15 -17.17 -1.01 3.38
CA THR A 15 -16.99 -0.79 1.94
C THR A 15 -15.92 0.26 1.68
N TYR A 16 -15.09 0.04 0.67
CA TYR A 16 -14.12 1.01 0.19
C TYR A 16 -14.51 1.48 -1.23
N PRO A 17 -14.79 2.78 -1.45
CA PRO A 17 -15.28 3.27 -2.74
C PRO A 17 -14.20 3.37 -3.83
N GLY A 18 -12.91 3.31 -3.46
CA GLY A 18 -11.80 3.33 -4.41
C GLY A 18 -11.61 1.99 -5.13
N SER A 19 -10.56 1.88 -5.95
CA SER A 19 -10.26 0.62 -6.65
C SER A 19 -9.58 -0.37 -5.72
N THR A 20 -8.41 0.00 -5.18
CA THR A 20 -7.71 -0.81 -4.20
C THR A 20 -7.07 0.07 -3.13
N LEU A 21 -7.04 -0.44 -1.91
CA LEU A 21 -6.37 0.19 -0.77
C LEU A 21 -5.36 -0.79 -0.20
N ILE A 22 -4.11 -0.36 -0.06
CA ILE A 22 -3.10 -1.12 0.64
C ILE A 22 -2.88 -0.50 2.02
N VAL A 23 -3.09 -1.28 3.08
CA VAL A 23 -2.77 -0.87 4.45
C VAL A 23 -1.44 -1.48 4.84
N THR A 24 -0.51 -0.65 5.31
CA THR A 24 0.85 -1.11 5.65
C THR A 24 1.44 -0.32 6.80
N GLY A 25 2.33 -0.97 7.56
CA GLY A 25 3.20 -0.33 8.54
C GLY A 25 4.61 -0.09 7.99
N ASN A 26 5.51 0.38 8.86
CA ASN A 26 6.89 0.68 8.46
C ASN A 26 7.63 -0.52 7.85
N GLY A 27 7.41 -1.73 8.39
CA GLY A 27 8.07 -2.95 7.91
C GLY A 27 7.62 -3.42 6.53
N GLY A 28 6.44 -2.97 6.06
CA GLY A 28 5.79 -3.44 4.83
C GLY A 28 5.76 -2.42 3.68
N VAL A 29 6.29 -1.22 3.87
CA VAL A 29 6.12 -0.11 2.91
C VAL A 29 6.69 -0.42 1.52
N SER A 30 7.84 -1.09 1.44
CA SER A 30 8.45 -1.47 0.17
C SER A 30 7.61 -2.50 -0.59
N GLN A 31 7.03 -3.46 0.15
CA GLN A 31 6.13 -4.47 -0.39
C GLN A 31 4.82 -3.84 -0.86
N ALA A 32 4.31 -2.85 -0.12
CA ALA A 32 3.12 -2.09 -0.52
C ALA A 32 3.30 -1.39 -1.86
N TYR A 33 4.42 -0.68 -2.08
CA TYR A 33 4.71 -0.04 -3.38
C TYR A 33 4.92 -1.04 -4.52
N THR A 34 5.51 -2.20 -4.22
CA THR A 34 5.67 -3.27 -5.22
C THR A 34 4.31 -3.79 -5.67
N LEU A 35 3.39 -4.03 -4.72
CA LEU A 35 2.06 -4.53 -5.02
C LEU A 35 1.20 -3.46 -5.69
N ALA A 36 1.28 -2.20 -5.24
CA ALA A 36 0.55 -1.07 -5.81
C ALA A 36 0.82 -0.87 -7.31
N ALA A 37 2.03 -1.19 -7.79
CA ALA A 37 2.34 -1.11 -9.21
C ALA A 37 1.52 -2.08 -10.10
N LEU A 38 0.95 -3.13 -9.50
CA LEU A 38 0.16 -4.13 -10.20
C LEU A 38 -1.34 -3.82 -10.18
N PHE A 39 -1.78 -2.91 -9.32
CA PHE A 39 -3.18 -2.54 -9.16
C PHE A 39 -3.38 -1.09 -9.61
N PRO A 40 -4.16 -0.83 -10.67
CA PRO A 40 -4.42 0.53 -11.11
C PRO A 40 -5.16 1.32 -10.01
N ASN A 41 -4.82 2.61 -9.88
CA ASN A 41 -5.46 3.52 -8.92
C ASN A 41 -5.42 3.02 -7.46
N THR A 42 -4.29 2.43 -7.05
CA THR A 42 -4.07 2.01 -5.66
C THR A 42 -3.79 3.21 -4.75
N GLU A 43 -4.50 3.27 -3.63
CA GLU A 43 -4.14 4.14 -2.50
C GLU A 43 -3.36 3.36 -1.45
N ILE A 44 -2.38 3.99 -0.80
CA ILE A 44 -1.62 3.39 0.30
C ILE A 44 -1.94 4.15 1.59
N LEU A 45 -2.49 3.44 2.57
CA LEU A 45 -2.69 3.92 3.93
C LEU A 45 -1.57 3.42 4.84
N PHE A 46 -0.79 4.35 5.36
CA PHE A 46 0.24 4.07 6.35
C PHE A 46 -0.37 4.05 7.76
N ASP A 47 -0.25 2.92 8.45
CA ASP A 47 -0.64 2.77 9.86
C ASP A 47 0.63 2.67 10.74
N PRO A 48 0.97 3.72 11.52
CA PRO A 48 2.16 3.71 12.37
C PRO A 48 2.08 2.69 13.51
N ALA A 49 0.89 2.18 13.86
CA ALA A 49 0.74 1.15 14.87
C ALA A 49 1.20 -0.23 14.36
N ARG A 50 1.29 -0.43 13.03
CA ARG A 50 1.78 -1.67 12.42
C ARG A 50 3.30 -1.64 12.31
N THR A 51 3.92 -2.63 12.93
CA THR A 51 5.39 -2.77 12.97
C THR A 51 5.89 -3.97 12.16
N ASP A 52 4.99 -4.88 11.76
CA ASP A 52 5.32 -6.03 10.94
C ASP A 52 5.48 -5.67 9.44
N ALA A 53 5.92 -6.66 8.67
CA ALA A 53 6.05 -6.57 7.21
C ALA A 53 4.80 -7.09 6.47
N VAL A 54 3.68 -7.27 7.18
CA VAL A 54 2.43 -7.73 6.58
C VAL A 54 1.72 -6.52 5.99
N ILE A 55 1.20 -6.69 4.78
CA ILE A 55 0.37 -5.70 4.10
C ILE A 55 -1.00 -6.29 3.85
N ASP A 56 -2.03 -5.45 3.95
CA ASP A 56 -3.39 -5.84 3.58
C ASP A 56 -3.75 -5.19 2.26
N LEU A 57 -4.26 -5.98 1.31
CA LEU A 57 -4.84 -5.48 0.07
C LEU A 57 -6.37 -5.56 0.19
N VAL A 58 -7.00 -4.38 0.18
CA VAL A 58 -8.45 -4.23 0.17
C VAL A 58 -8.89 -4.01 -1.27
N LEU A 59 -9.87 -4.80 -1.71
CA LEU A 59 -10.53 -4.65 -3.00
C LEU A 59 -11.80 -3.82 -2.81
N GLY A 60 -11.86 -2.65 -3.43
CA GLY A 60 -13.00 -1.75 -3.32
C GLY A 60 -14.01 -1.92 -4.45
N ASP A 61 -15.02 -1.04 -4.44
CA ASP A 61 -16.10 -1.06 -5.42
C ASP A 61 -15.62 -0.79 -6.85
N GLY A 62 -14.52 -0.04 -6.99
CA GLY A 62 -13.88 0.26 -8.27
C GLY A 62 -12.86 -0.79 -8.71
N TYR A 63 -12.74 -1.93 -8.02
CA TYR A 63 -11.83 -3.00 -8.43
C TYR A 63 -12.40 -3.75 -9.64
N GLU A 64 -11.66 -3.74 -10.74
CA GLU A 64 -12.00 -4.53 -11.93
C GLU A 64 -11.07 -5.74 -12.07
N ALA A 65 -9.77 -5.47 -12.16
CA ALA A 65 -8.74 -6.49 -12.31
C ALA A 65 -7.37 -5.99 -11.87
N MET A 66 -6.52 -6.93 -11.46
CA MET A 66 -5.08 -6.73 -11.37
C MET A 66 -4.48 -6.67 -12.78
N ASN A 67 -3.50 -5.79 -13.00
CA ASN A 67 -2.73 -5.78 -14.24
C ASN A 67 -1.96 -7.09 -14.41
N ASP A 68 -1.79 -7.54 -15.66
CA ASP A 68 -0.97 -8.72 -15.93
C ASP A 68 0.49 -8.44 -15.48
N PRO A 69 1.02 -9.20 -14.50
CA PRO A 69 2.38 -8.98 -14.01
C PRO A 69 3.45 -9.22 -15.08
N ALA A 70 3.15 -9.94 -16.17
CA ALA A 70 4.07 -10.12 -17.30
C ALA A 70 4.17 -8.87 -18.20
N THR A 71 3.17 -7.99 -18.16
CA THR A 71 3.11 -6.74 -18.95
C THR A 71 3.22 -5.48 -18.10
N SER A 72 3.05 -5.60 -16.78
CA SER A 72 3.32 -4.55 -15.80
C SER A 72 4.82 -4.28 -15.74
N THR A 73 5.29 -3.47 -16.68
CA THR A 73 6.67 -3.02 -16.75
C THR A 73 6.91 -2.01 -15.63
N LEU A 74 7.39 -2.50 -14.49
CA LEU A 74 8.02 -1.67 -13.47
C LEU A 74 9.31 -1.12 -14.09
N ASP A 75 9.26 0.12 -14.58
CA ASP A 75 10.47 0.81 -15.02
C ASP A 75 11.28 1.24 -13.80
N PRO A 76 12.48 0.65 -13.55
CA PRO A 76 13.29 1.02 -12.40
C PRO A 76 13.86 2.44 -12.50
N ALA A 77 13.83 3.06 -13.69
CA ALA A 77 14.24 4.44 -13.88
C ALA A 77 13.11 5.45 -13.60
N THR A 78 11.85 5.00 -13.50
CA THR A 78 10.72 5.86 -13.17
C THR A 78 10.77 6.20 -11.66
N PRO A 79 10.92 7.48 -11.29
CA PRO A 79 10.96 7.87 -9.89
C PRO A 79 9.66 7.54 -9.17
N LEU A 80 9.75 6.99 -7.96
CA LEU A 80 8.61 6.89 -7.04
C LEU A 80 8.29 8.30 -6.54
N VAL A 81 7.25 8.91 -7.11
CA VAL A 81 6.78 10.23 -6.68
C VAL A 81 5.81 10.06 -5.53
N GLY A 82 6.10 10.70 -4.39
CA GLY A 82 5.18 10.74 -3.26
C GLY A 82 3.88 11.47 -3.62
N LEU A 83 2.79 11.16 -2.92
CA LEU A 83 1.53 11.90 -3.06
C LEU A 83 1.74 13.38 -2.74
N GLU A 84 0.96 14.27 -3.36
CA GLU A 84 1.03 15.70 -3.08
C GLU A 84 0.80 15.95 -1.57
N GLY A 85 1.70 16.70 -0.93
CA GLY A 85 1.67 16.94 0.52
C GLY A 85 2.27 15.84 1.38
N CYS A 86 2.71 14.71 0.80
CA CYS A 86 3.45 13.68 1.53
C CYS A 86 4.86 14.19 1.87
N ARG A 87 5.18 14.23 3.16
CA ARG A 87 6.49 14.64 3.70
C ARG A 87 7.05 13.55 4.58
N LEU A 88 8.38 13.40 4.59
CA LEU A 88 9.04 12.60 5.61
C LEU A 88 8.71 13.22 6.99
N PRO A 89 8.42 12.40 8.02
CA PRO A 89 8.38 12.89 9.39
C PRO A 89 9.68 13.63 9.68
N THR A 90 9.59 14.87 10.14
CA THR A 90 10.78 15.59 10.60
C THR A 90 11.12 15.09 12.00
N GLU A 91 12.38 15.27 12.44
CA GLU A 91 12.82 14.89 13.79
C GLU A 91 11.95 15.51 14.91
N ASN A 92 11.25 16.62 14.60
CA ASN A 92 10.33 17.31 15.49
C ASN A 92 8.88 16.77 15.50
N ASP A 93 8.55 15.80 14.64
CA ASP A 93 7.23 15.13 14.63
C ASP A 93 7.22 13.83 15.47
N ALA A 94 8.33 13.46 16.11
CA ALA A 94 8.35 12.35 17.05
C ALA A 94 7.40 12.66 18.22
N PRO A 95 6.52 11.73 18.66
CA PRO A 95 5.71 11.95 19.84
C PRO A 95 6.67 12.23 21.01
N ASP A 96 6.43 13.34 21.70
CA ASP A 96 7.14 13.70 22.91
C ASP A 96 7.21 12.49 23.83
N ALA A 97 8.43 12.04 24.14
CA ALA A 97 8.65 10.94 25.06
C ALA A 97 8.21 11.40 26.45
N ALA A 98 6.94 11.15 26.76
CA ALA A 98 6.35 11.33 28.08
C ALA A 98 6.85 10.28 29.08
#